data_AF-A0A9J7AWG3-F1
#
_entry.id   AF-A0A9J7AWG3-F1
#
_cell.length_a   1.000
_cell.length_b   1.000
_cell.length_c   1.000
_cell.angle_alpha   90.00
_cell.angle_beta   90.00
_cell.angle_gamma   90.00
#
_symmetry.space_group_name_H-M   'P 1'
#
loop_
_entity.id
_entity.type
_entity.pdbx_description
1 polymer ?
#
loop_
_entity_poly.entity_id
_entity_poly.type
_entity_poly.pdbx_seq_one_letter_code
_entity_poly.pdbx_strand_id
1 'polypeptide(L)'
;MTLYNREFYEAIKASAVRSARVIVPKVLELTGPVRSVVDLGCGLGGWLSVFREHGANRVLGLDGDYVQRDMMEMDDEDFRPTDLAQPIRFDDKFDLSMSLEVVEHLPPDRADSFVEDLIRMAPVVLFSAAVPAQGGDGHQNEQWQHVWVEKFATHGYRAIDSLRPDIWSNTEVSWWYRQNLLLFASDAAIAERAPLRLAHEQTDLRQVSTIHPTAYLARVSFFKKAYSELHAEKEELRARLAALEAKS
;
A
#
# COMPACT_ATOMS: atom_id res chain seq x y z
N MET A 1 6.22 -10.13 21.51
CA MET A 1 7.43 -10.02 20.65
C MET A 1 7.06 -9.06 19.55
N THR A 2 7.66 -7.87 19.54
CA THR A 2 7.42 -6.89 18.47
C THR A 2 7.90 -7.50 17.16
N LEU A 3 7.00 -7.61 16.18
CA LEU A 3 7.25 -8.29 14.89
C LEU A 3 8.32 -7.59 14.02
N TYR A 4 8.82 -6.42 14.44
CA TYR A 4 9.66 -5.54 13.64
C TYR A 4 10.85 -5.03 14.47
N ASN A 5 12.07 -5.14 13.92
CA ASN A 5 13.30 -4.63 14.54
C ASN A 5 13.60 -3.20 14.07
N ARG A 6 14.52 -2.50 14.75
CA ARG A 6 14.87 -1.11 14.46
C ARG A 6 15.36 -0.89 13.02
N GLU A 7 16.20 -1.78 12.51
CA GLU A 7 16.76 -1.70 11.15
C GLU A 7 15.67 -1.82 10.07
N PHE A 8 14.67 -2.69 10.28
CA PHE A 8 13.50 -2.83 9.41
C PHE A 8 12.69 -1.53 9.36
N TYR A 9 12.44 -0.92 10.53
CA TYR A 9 11.76 0.36 10.62
C TYR A 9 12.53 1.48 9.90
N GLU A 10 13.84 1.58 10.09
CA GLU A 10 14.68 2.58 9.42
C GLU A 10 14.72 2.39 7.89
N ALA A 11 14.79 1.14 7.42
CA ALA A 11 14.79 0.83 5.98
C ALA A 11 13.44 1.14 5.31
N ILE A 12 12.32 0.73 5.93
CA ILE A 12 10.97 1.03 5.43
C ILE A 12 10.72 2.53 5.45
N LYS A 13 11.12 3.21 6.53
CA LYS A 13 11.03 4.67 6.65
C LYS A 13 11.76 5.38 5.52
N ALA A 14 13.03 5.04 5.29
CA ALA A 14 13.83 5.66 4.23
C ALA A 14 13.24 5.39 2.84
N SER A 15 12.65 4.22 2.65
CA SER A 15 11.97 3.83 1.42
C SER A 15 10.66 4.60 1.19
N ALA A 16 9.84 4.75 2.24
CA ALA A 16 8.58 5.49 2.21
C ALA A 16 8.80 6.98 1.92
N VAL A 17 9.69 7.64 2.66
CA VAL A 17 9.98 9.08 2.47
C VAL A 17 10.53 9.35 1.06
N ARG A 18 11.44 8.51 0.56
CA ARG A 18 11.99 8.64 -0.79
C ARG A 18 10.92 8.50 -1.87
N SER A 19 10.05 7.49 -1.73
CA SER A 19 8.94 7.28 -2.66
C SER A 19 7.94 8.44 -2.60
N ALA A 20 7.60 8.90 -1.39
CA ALA A 20 6.71 10.02 -1.15
C ALA A 20 7.22 11.32 -1.78
N ARG A 21 8.53 11.60 -1.70
CA ARG A 21 9.13 12.79 -2.33
C ARG A 21 8.98 12.82 -3.86
N VAL A 22 8.81 11.67 -4.49
CA VAL A 22 8.51 11.57 -5.93
C VAL A 22 7.01 11.65 -6.19
N ILE A 23 6.20 10.98 -5.38
CA ILE A 23 4.77 10.76 -5.63
C ILE A 23 3.92 11.94 -5.17
N VAL A 24 4.19 12.53 -4.00
CA VAL A 24 3.40 13.63 -3.42
C VAL A 24 3.28 14.82 -4.39
N PRO A 25 4.36 15.34 -5.01
CA PRO A 25 4.23 16.42 -6.01
C PRO A 25 3.27 16.06 -7.15
N LYS A 26 3.32 14.82 -7.65
CA LYS A 26 2.47 14.32 -8.74
C LYS A 26 1.01 14.19 -8.32
N VAL A 27 0.75 13.79 -7.07
CA VAL A 27 -0.59 13.83 -6.49
C VAL A 27 -1.11 15.27 -6.46
N LEU A 28 -0.28 16.23 -6.01
CA LEU A 28 -0.65 17.65 -5.93
C LEU A 28 -0.89 18.30 -7.30
N GLU A 29 -0.20 17.86 -8.35
CA GLU A 29 -0.48 18.26 -9.74
C GLU A 29 -1.90 17.86 -10.18
N LEU A 30 -2.40 16.73 -9.67
CA LEU A 30 -3.75 16.22 -9.97
C LEU A 30 -4.81 16.87 -9.07
N THR A 31 -4.56 16.95 -7.77
CA THR A 31 -5.56 17.35 -6.78
C THR A 31 -5.61 18.86 -6.53
N GLY A 32 -4.56 19.59 -6.92
CA GLY A 32 -4.27 20.91 -6.36
C GLY A 32 -3.74 20.79 -4.92
N PRO A 33 -3.63 21.92 -4.20
CA PRO A 33 -3.13 21.93 -2.82
C PRO A 33 -3.97 21.05 -1.88
N VAL A 34 -3.31 20.15 -1.17
CA VAL A 34 -3.89 19.31 -0.13
C VAL A 34 -3.45 19.89 1.22
N ARG A 35 -4.40 20.40 2.02
CA ARG A 35 -4.10 21.02 3.32
C ARG A 35 -4.27 20.05 4.46
N SER A 36 -5.13 19.05 4.30
CA SER A 36 -5.43 18.05 5.30
C SER A 36 -5.32 16.63 4.76
N VAL A 37 -4.52 15.79 5.44
CA VAL A 37 -4.29 14.37 5.07
C VAL A 37 -4.56 13.44 6.25
N VAL A 38 -5.23 12.32 6.01
CA VAL A 38 -5.29 11.20 6.97
C VAL A 38 -4.69 9.95 6.36
N ASP A 39 -3.83 9.25 7.10
CA ASP A 39 -3.11 8.04 6.65
C ASP A 39 -3.45 6.85 7.56
N LEU A 40 -4.14 5.86 6.99
CA LEU A 40 -4.54 4.61 7.65
C LEU A 40 -3.45 3.57 7.42
N GLY A 41 -2.70 3.28 8.48
CA GLY A 41 -1.46 2.50 8.46
C GLY A 41 -0.24 3.37 8.20
N CYS A 42 -0.14 4.49 8.91
CA CYS A 42 0.88 5.51 8.66
C CYS A 42 2.32 5.09 9.02
N GLY A 43 2.48 3.99 9.77
CA GLY A 43 3.74 3.56 10.34
C GLY A 43 4.41 4.69 11.11
N LEU A 44 5.61 5.08 10.70
CA LEU A 44 6.38 6.17 11.31
C LEU A 44 6.05 7.57 10.73
N GLY A 45 4.99 7.70 9.92
CA GLY A 45 4.54 8.99 9.39
C GLY A 45 5.34 9.51 8.19
N GLY A 46 6.11 8.66 7.51
CA GLY A 46 7.02 9.08 6.43
C GLY A 46 6.32 9.70 5.21
N TRP A 47 5.08 9.30 4.91
CA TRP A 47 4.28 9.94 3.86
C TRP A 47 3.71 11.29 4.32
N LEU A 48 3.19 11.34 5.55
CA LEU A 48 2.62 12.55 6.15
C LEU A 48 3.67 13.65 6.32
N SER A 49 4.91 13.31 6.65
CA SER A 49 6.01 14.29 6.75
C SER A 49 6.27 14.99 5.42
N VAL A 50 6.23 14.25 4.30
CA VAL A 50 6.40 14.83 2.96
C VAL A 50 5.19 15.66 2.55
N PHE A 51 3.96 15.25 2.91
CA PHE A 51 2.78 16.11 2.70
C PHE A 51 2.89 17.43 3.48
N ARG A 52 3.42 17.42 4.71
CA ARG A 52 3.71 18.65 5.48
C ARG A 52 4.72 19.55 4.79
N GLU A 53 5.81 18.99 4.26
CA GLU A 53 6.80 19.74 3.46
C GLU A 53 6.12 20.47 2.26
N HIS A 54 5.02 19.93 1.74
CA HIS A 54 4.24 20.51 0.64
C HIS A 54 3.01 21.32 1.09
N GLY A 55 2.93 21.68 2.38
CA GLY A 55 1.92 22.63 2.88
C GLY A 55 0.66 22.00 3.48
N ALA A 56 0.63 20.69 3.71
CA ALA A 56 -0.41 20.09 4.54
C ALA A 56 -0.24 20.53 6.00
N ASN A 57 -1.13 21.40 6.48
CA ASN A 57 -1.07 21.96 7.84
C ASN A 57 -1.85 21.14 8.86
N ARG A 58 -2.60 20.14 8.41
CA ARG A 58 -3.29 19.18 9.26
C ARG A 58 -3.00 17.77 8.76
N VAL A 59 -2.37 16.94 9.58
CA VAL A 59 -2.19 15.52 9.25
C VAL A 59 -2.70 14.66 10.38
N LEU A 60 -3.12 13.44 10.07
CA LEU A 60 -3.52 12.47 11.08
C LEU A 60 -3.02 11.09 10.65
N GLY A 61 -2.15 10.49 11.44
CA GLY A 61 -1.67 9.13 11.28
C GLY A 61 -2.45 8.18 12.18
N LEU A 62 -3.01 7.12 11.61
CA LEU A 62 -3.69 6.05 12.33
C LEU A 62 -2.91 4.77 12.15
N ASP A 63 -2.40 4.18 13.23
CA ASP A 63 -1.71 2.89 13.18
C ASP A 63 -1.81 2.21 14.56
N GLY A 64 -1.33 0.98 14.70
CA GLY A 64 -1.38 0.25 15.96
C GLY A 64 -0.48 0.86 17.05
N ASP A 65 -0.76 0.53 18.31
CA ASP A 65 0.05 0.92 19.48
C ASP A 65 1.47 0.30 19.48
N TYR A 66 1.75 -0.60 18.53
CA TYR A 66 3.09 -1.16 18.34
C TYR A 66 4.08 -0.19 17.68
N VAL A 67 3.61 0.94 17.13
CA VAL A 67 4.48 1.93 16.48
C VAL A 67 5.39 2.60 17.52
N GLN A 68 6.70 2.63 17.24
CA GLN A 68 7.70 3.26 18.10
C GLN A 68 7.63 4.78 17.98
N ARG A 69 6.96 5.42 18.94
CA ARG A 69 6.68 6.86 18.93
C ARG A 69 7.93 7.74 18.85
N ASP A 70 9.02 7.32 19.51
CA ASP A 70 10.31 8.01 19.51
C ASP A 70 11.04 7.99 18.16
N MET A 71 10.55 7.21 17.19
CA MET A 71 11.10 7.11 15.84
C MET A 71 10.24 7.80 14.76
N MET A 72 9.09 8.37 15.13
CA MET A 72 8.14 8.99 14.20
C MET A 72 8.70 10.26 13.56
N GLU A 73 8.25 10.54 12.34
CA GLU A 73 8.51 11.77 11.57
C GLU A 73 7.32 12.74 11.63
N MET A 74 6.56 12.65 12.71
CA MET A 74 5.39 13.49 12.95
C MET A 74 5.24 13.74 14.45
N ASP A 75 4.48 14.78 14.79
CA ASP A 75 4.24 15.12 16.18
C ASP A 75 3.30 14.09 16.81
N ASP A 76 3.49 13.81 18.10
CA ASP A 76 2.66 12.86 18.86
C ASP A 76 1.17 13.21 18.83
N GLU A 77 0.83 14.50 18.71
CA GLU A 77 -0.56 15.00 18.64
C GLU A 77 -1.25 14.63 17.33
N ASP A 78 -0.49 14.40 16.26
CA ASP A 78 -1.00 14.01 14.94
C ASP A 78 -1.04 12.49 14.77
N PHE A 79 -0.65 11.70 15.78
CA PHE A 79 -0.71 10.25 15.76
C PHE A 79 -1.77 9.71 16.72
N ARG A 80 -2.63 8.82 16.23
CA ARG A 80 -3.66 8.16 17.04
C ARG A 80 -3.59 6.64 16.92
N PRO A 81 -3.21 5.92 17.99
CA PRO A 81 -3.29 4.47 18.05
C PRO A 81 -4.71 4.00 17.71
N THR A 82 -4.82 3.14 16.69
CA THR A 82 -6.07 2.67 16.13
C THR A 82 -5.91 1.22 15.69
N ASP A 83 -6.81 0.35 16.14
CA ASP A 83 -6.91 -1.01 15.58
C ASP A 83 -7.60 -0.94 14.21
N LEU A 84 -6.81 -0.99 13.14
CA LEU A 84 -7.31 -0.91 11.76
C LEU A 84 -8.09 -2.15 11.34
N ALA A 85 -8.01 -3.27 12.08
CA ALA A 85 -8.86 -4.44 11.86
C ALA A 85 -10.31 -4.17 12.28
N GLN A 86 -10.60 -3.04 12.94
CA GLN A 86 -11.94 -2.60 13.32
C GLN A 86 -12.36 -1.34 12.52
N PRO A 87 -13.67 -1.12 12.34
CA PRO A 87 -14.19 0.12 11.75
C PRO A 87 -13.75 1.37 12.51
N ILE A 88 -13.32 2.39 11.79
CA ILE A 88 -12.71 3.59 12.38
C ILE A 88 -13.77 4.59 12.81
N ARG A 89 -13.76 4.98 14.08
CA ARG A 89 -14.79 5.85 14.69
C ARG A 89 -14.30 7.27 14.92
N PHE A 90 -14.46 8.13 13.91
CA PHE A 90 -14.46 9.61 14.01
C PHE A 90 -14.94 10.21 12.68
N ASP A 91 -15.55 11.39 12.67
CA ASP A 91 -16.22 11.97 11.49
C ASP A 91 -15.49 13.14 10.83
N ASP A 92 -14.24 13.38 11.22
CA ASP A 92 -13.41 14.40 10.60
C ASP A 92 -13.24 14.16 9.10
N LYS A 93 -13.34 15.27 8.34
CA LYS A 93 -13.07 15.28 6.91
C LYS A 93 -11.68 15.80 6.63
N PHE A 94 -11.10 15.30 5.54
CA PHE A 94 -9.78 15.64 5.03
C PHE A 94 -9.88 15.91 3.52
N ASP A 95 -8.89 16.62 2.98
CA ASP A 95 -8.79 16.82 1.53
C ASP A 95 -8.39 15.51 0.85
N LEU A 96 -7.55 14.70 1.52
CA LEU A 96 -7.06 13.42 1.06
C LEU A 96 -7.01 12.40 2.20
N SER A 97 -7.49 11.18 1.95
CA SER A 97 -7.24 10.02 2.80
C SER A 97 -6.29 9.08 2.08
N MET A 98 -5.49 8.32 2.81
CA MET A 98 -4.58 7.35 2.20
C MET A 98 -4.41 6.08 3.02
N SER A 99 -3.99 5.02 2.35
CA SER A 99 -3.56 3.76 2.96
C SER A 99 -2.71 3.00 1.96
N LEU A 100 -1.45 2.75 2.30
CA LEU A 100 -0.46 2.22 1.36
C LEU A 100 0.24 0.98 1.90
N GLU A 101 -0.05 -0.18 1.31
CA GLU A 101 0.43 -1.51 1.74
C GLU A 101 0.03 -1.83 3.20
N VAL A 102 -1.28 -1.86 3.45
CA VAL A 102 -1.86 -2.03 4.80
C VAL A 102 -2.98 -3.06 4.81
N VAL A 103 -3.97 -2.90 3.93
CA VAL A 103 -5.20 -3.69 3.95
C VAL A 103 -4.96 -5.19 3.72
N GLU A 104 -3.85 -5.55 3.08
CA GLU A 104 -3.42 -6.94 2.88
C GLU A 104 -3.10 -7.65 4.19
N HIS A 105 -2.76 -6.91 5.26
CA HIS A 105 -2.53 -7.45 6.60
C HIS A 105 -3.82 -7.57 7.40
N LEU A 106 -4.92 -6.98 6.95
CA LEU A 106 -6.21 -6.97 7.65
C LEU A 106 -7.06 -8.19 7.28
N PRO A 107 -8.01 -8.62 8.13
CA PRO A 107 -8.91 -9.72 7.81
C PRO A 107 -9.64 -9.48 6.47
N PRO A 108 -9.85 -10.50 5.61
CA PRO A 108 -10.49 -10.29 4.31
C PRO A 108 -11.90 -9.66 4.35
N ASP A 109 -12.66 -9.89 5.42
CA ASP A 109 -13.97 -9.28 5.66
C ASP A 109 -13.89 -7.78 6.00
N ARG A 110 -12.70 -7.27 6.33
CA ARG A 110 -12.44 -5.84 6.54
C ARG A 110 -12.42 -5.04 5.22
N ALA A 111 -12.25 -5.69 4.07
CA ALA A 111 -12.01 -5.01 2.79
C ALA A 111 -13.07 -3.95 2.44
N ASP A 112 -14.36 -4.28 2.54
CA ASP A 112 -15.44 -3.36 2.17
C ASP A 112 -15.55 -2.20 3.16
N SER A 113 -15.62 -2.52 4.46
CA SER A 113 -15.69 -1.49 5.49
C SER A 113 -14.45 -0.59 5.55
N PHE A 114 -13.29 -1.06 5.08
CA PHE A 114 -12.05 -0.28 5.06
C PHE A 114 -12.07 0.74 3.93
N VAL A 115 -12.59 0.35 2.77
CA VAL A 115 -12.90 1.28 1.68
C VAL A 115 -13.91 2.32 2.14
N GLU A 116 -14.96 1.92 2.86
CA GLU A 116 -15.96 2.83 3.45
C GLU A 116 -15.34 3.87 4.40
N ASP A 117 -14.38 3.47 5.23
CA ASP A 117 -13.66 4.40 6.11
C ASP A 117 -12.88 5.45 5.33
N LEU A 118 -12.13 5.04 4.30
CA LEU A 118 -11.35 5.95 3.45
C LEU A 118 -12.23 6.97 2.74
N ILE A 119 -13.25 6.51 2.01
CA ILE A 119 -14.14 7.40 1.24
C ILE A 119 -14.95 8.33 2.14
N ARG A 120 -15.28 7.88 3.36
CA ARG A 120 -16.00 8.72 4.33
C ARG A 120 -15.11 9.87 4.77
N MET A 121 -13.79 9.69 4.85
CA MET A 121 -12.87 10.73 5.33
C MET A 121 -12.51 11.75 4.27
N ALA A 122 -12.44 11.39 2.98
CA ALA A 122 -11.98 12.33 1.96
C ALA A 122 -12.59 12.09 0.56
N PRO A 123 -12.74 13.15 -0.25
CA PRO A 123 -13.21 13.05 -1.63
C PRO A 123 -12.15 12.48 -2.60
N VAL A 124 -10.90 12.37 -2.16
CA VAL A 124 -9.76 11.80 -2.88
C VAL A 124 -9.04 10.79 -1.97
N VAL A 125 -8.70 9.62 -2.52
CA VAL A 125 -8.02 8.54 -1.81
C VAL A 125 -6.76 8.12 -2.55
N LEU A 126 -5.60 8.13 -1.89
CA LEU A 126 -4.37 7.53 -2.40
C LEU A 126 -4.20 6.14 -1.78
N PHE A 127 -4.20 5.09 -2.59
CA PHE A 127 -4.34 3.73 -2.08
C PHE A 127 -3.39 2.75 -2.75
N SER A 128 -2.82 1.83 -1.98
CA SER A 128 -2.11 0.67 -2.50
C SER A 128 -2.30 -0.53 -1.59
N ALA A 129 -2.28 -1.72 -2.17
CA ALA A 129 -2.42 -2.98 -1.46
C ALA A 129 -1.72 -4.10 -2.25
N ALA A 130 -1.15 -5.06 -1.54
CA ALA A 130 -0.50 -6.21 -2.15
C ALA A 130 -1.46 -7.04 -3.02
N VAL A 131 -0.97 -7.45 -4.19
CA VAL A 131 -1.64 -8.42 -5.07
C VAL A 131 -1.38 -9.87 -4.64
N PRO A 132 -2.19 -10.85 -5.08
CA PRO A 132 -2.00 -12.24 -4.70
C PRO A 132 -0.59 -12.76 -4.98
N ALA A 133 0.00 -13.42 -3.99
CA ALA A 133 1.35 -13.96 -4.00
C ALA A 133 2.46 -12.90 -4.23
N GLN A 134 2.21 -11.63 -3.91
CA GLN A 134 3.23 -10.58 -3.90
C GLN A 134 4.38 -10.95 -2.93
N GLY A 135 4.05 -11.67 -1.86
CA GLY A 135 4.97 -11.92 -0.74
C GLY A 135 4.94 -10.75 0.26
N GLY A 136 5.71 -10.86 1.34
CA GLY A 136 5.56 -10.02 2.52
C GLY A 136 5.11 -10.84 3.72
N ASP A 137 5.18 -10.26 4.92
CA ASP A 137 4.91 -10.98 6.16
C ASP A 137 3.50 -10.68 6.66
N GLY A 138 2.74 -11.73 6.99
CA GLY A 138 1.41 -11.58 7.58
C GLY A 138 0.32 -11.10 6.61
N HIS A 139 0.51 -11.30 5.31
CA HIS A 139 -0.52 -11.01 4.31
C HIS A 139 -1.62 -12.08 4.37
N GLN A 140 -2.87 -11.65 4.47
CA GLN A 140 -4.05 -12.50 4.51
C GLN A 140 -5.18 -12.02 3.57
N ASN A 141 -5.12 -10.77 3.10
CA ASN A 141 -6.12 -10.14 2.23
C ASN A 141 -5.49 -9.53 0.97
N GLU A 142 -4.61 -10.28 0.30
CA GLU A 142 -4.07 -9.86 -0.99
C GLU A 142 -5.17 -9.91 -2.07
N GLN A 143 -5.34 -8.82 -2.81
CA GLN A 143 -6.38 -8.70 -3.85
C GLN A 143 -5.82 -7.99 -5.08
N TRP A 144 -6.32 -8.35 -6.26
CA TRP A 144 -5.94 -7.68 -7.49
C TRP A 144 -6.37 -6.22 -7.51
N GLN A 145 -5.63 -5.38 -8.24
CA GLN A 145 -5.94 -3.95 -8.34
C GLN A 145 -7.38 -3.70 -8.84
N HIS A 146 -7.89 -4.50 -9.78
CA HIS A 146 -9.27 -4.35 -10.26
C HIS A 146 -10.33 -4.60 -9.18
N VAL A 147 -10.05 -5.45 -8.19
CA VAL A 147 -10.98 -5.70 -7.06
C VAL A 147 -11.15 -4.42 -6.24
N TRP A 148 -10.06 -3.71 -5.97
CA TRP A 148 -10.13 -2.41 -5.30
C TRP A 148 -10.86 -1.37 -6.15
N VAL A 149 -10.61 -1.34 -7.47
CA VAL A 149 -11.36 -0.46 -8.40
C VAL A 149 -12.86 -0.69 -8.32
N GLU A 150 -13.29 -1.95 -8.33
CA GLU A 150 -14.71 -2.32 -8.22
C GLU A 150 -15.30 -1.88 -6.87
N LYS A 151 -14.58 -2.11 -5.76
CA LYS A 151 -15.01 -1.69 -4.41
C LYS A 151 -15.14 -0.18 -4.29
N PHE A 152 -14.20 0.61 -4.80
CA PHE A 152 -14.36 2.08 -4.78
C PHE A 152 -15.51 2.53 -5.70
N ALA A 153 -15.71 1.86 -6.85
CA ALA A 153 -16.76 2.21 -7.81
C ALA A 153 -18.18 2.05 -7.25
N THR A 154 -18.42 1.11 -6.34
CA THR A 154 -19.75 0.95 -5.68
C THR A 154 -20.14 2.15 -4.83
N HIS A 155 -19.20 3.00 -4.46
CA HIS A 155 -19.43 4.20 -3.67
C HIS A 155 -19.27 5.51 -4.45
N GLY A 156 -19.26 5.46 -5.79
CA GLY A 156 -19.15 6.67 -6.63
C GLY A 156 -17.73 7.26 -6.68
N TYR A 157 -16.71 6.45 -6.41
CA TYR A 157 -15.30 6.81 -6.61
C TYR A 157 -14.77 6.15 -7.89
N ARG A 158 -14.02 6.90 -8.70
CA ARG A 158 -13.37 6.38 -9.90
C ARG A 158 -11.88 6.26 -9.70
N ALA A 159 -11.32 5.18 -10.24
CA ALA A 159 -9.89 4.99 -10.32
C ALA A 159 -9.27 5.95 -11.34
N ILE A 160 -8.09 6.45 -10.99
CA ILE A 160 -7.23 7.31 -11.79
C ILE A 160 -5.84 6.68 -11.74
N ASP A 161 -5.42 6.12 -12.88
CA ASP A 161 -4.15 5.41 -13.01
C ASP A 161 -3.16 6.19 -13.89
N SER A 162 -2.95 7.47 -13.56
CA SER A 162 -1.94 8.31 -14.20
C SER A 162 -0.59 8.26 -13.49
N LEU A 163 -0.57 7.89 -12.19
CA LEU A 163 0.65 7.86 -11.39
C LEU A 163 1.56 6.69 -11.77
N ARG A 164 1.03 5.45 -11.88
CA ARG A 164 1.87 4.26 -12.15
C ARG A 164 2.62 4.34 -13.47
N PRO A 165 2.00 4.73 -14.60
CA PRO A 165 2.72 4.85 -15.87
C PRO A 165 3.92 5.80 -15.80
N ASP A 166 3.79 6.89 -15.03
CA ASP A 166 4.81 7.92 -14.88
C ASP A 166 5.96 7.50 -13.93
N ILE A 167 5.65 6.74 -12.87
CA ILE A 167 6.66 6.26 -11.91
C ILE A 167 7.21 4.86 -12.23
N TRP A 168 6.68 4.13 -13.21
CA TRP A 168 6.94 2.70 -13.43
C TRP A 168 8.44 2.33 -13.49
N SER A 169 9.23 3.15 -14.18
CA SER A 169 10.67 2.93 -14.36
C SER A 169 11.54 3.71 -13.36
N ASN A 170 10.94 4.50 -12.48
CA ASN A 170 11.67 5.35 -11.55
C ASN A 170 12.16 4.54 -10.35
N THR A 171 13.47 4.30 -10.28
CA THR A 171 14.10 3.49 -9.22
C THR A 171 14.15 4.17 -7.86
N GLU A 172 13.88 5.47 -7.78
CA GLU A 172 13.73 6.17 -6.49
C GLU A 172 12.41 5.80 -5.78
N VAL A 173 11.46 5.21 -6.51
CA VAL A 173 10.21 4.70 -5.96
C VAL A 173 10.31 3.19 -5.75
N SER A 174 9.90 2.71 -4.58
CA SER A 174 9.82 1.26 -4.34
C SER A 174 8.90 0.56 -5.33
N TRP A 175 9.30 -0.64 -5.76
CA TRP A 175 8.59 -1.34 -6.83
C TRP A 175 7.14 -1.68 -6.47
N TRP A 176 6.83 -1.90 -5.19
CA TRP A 176 5.46 -2.19 -4.74
C TRP A 176 4.55 -0.97 -4.95
N TYR A 177 4.99 0.26 -4.64
CA TYR A 177 4.22 1.46 -4.97
C TYR A 177 4.07 1.67 -6.47
N ARG A 178 5.13 1.41 -7.26
CA ARG A 178 5.05 1.49 -8.73
C ARG A 178 4.02 0.52 -9.31
N GLN A 179 3.79 -0.61 -8.64
CA GLN A 179 2.84 -1.64 -9.05
C GLN A 179 1.41 -1.40 -8.53
N ASN A 180 1.27 -1.04 -7.26
CA ASN A 180 0.00 -1.17 -6.53
C ASN A 180 -0.72 0.17 -6.36
N LEU A 181 -0.01 1.29 -6.47
CA LEU A 181 -0.57 2.60 -6.19
C LEU A 181 -1.65 2.99 -7.19
N LEU A 182 -2.81 3.38 -6.69
CA LEU A 182 -3.88 3.98 -7.46
C LEU A 182 -4.39 5.23 -6.74
N LEU A 183 -4.83 6.21 -7.51
CA LEU A 183 -5.60 7.34 -6.98
C LEU A 183 -7.07 7.06 -7.23
N PHE A 184 -7.92 7.33 -6.26
CA PHE A 184 -9.37 7.29 -6.39
C PHE A 184 -9.95 8.65 -6.06
N ALA A 185 -10.97 9.08 -6.80
CA ALA A 185 -11.65 10.33 -6.51
C ALA A 185 -13.16 10.19 -6.71
N SER A 186 -13.94 10.85 -5.87
CA SER A 186 -15.39 10.94 -6.02
C SER A 186 -15.76 11.57 -7.37
N ASP A 187 -16.92 11.19 -7.92
CA ASP A 187 -17.45 11.79 -9.15
C ASP A 187 -17.52 13.33 -9.06
N ALA A 188 -17.85 13.88 -7.88
CA ALA A 188 -17.84 15.32 -7.62
C ALA A 188 -16.43 15.92 -7.69
N ALA A 189 -15.44 15.28 -7.05
CA ALA A 189 -14.05 15.74 -7.09
C ALA A 189 -13.46 15.78 -8.51
N ILE A 190 -13.82 14.78 -9.32
CA ILE A 190 -13.45 14.69 -10.74
C ILE A 190 -14.13 15.79 -11.56
N ALA A 191 -15.41 16.06 -11.30
CA ALA A 191 -16.13 17.13 -11.97
C ALA A 191 -15.56 18.51 -11.65
N GLU A 192 -15.12 18.76 -10.41
CA GLU A 192 -14.60 20.05 -9.97
C GLU A 192 -13.15 20.34 -10.41
N ARG A 193 -12.32 19.31 -10.58
CA ARG A 193 -10.88 19.46 -10.81
C ARG A 193 -10.48 18.97 -12.20
N ALA A 194 -10.12 19.90 -13.09
CA ALA A 194 -9.75 19.58 -14.47
C ALA A 194 -8.60 18.56 -14.60
N PRO A 195 -7.51 18.62 -13.80
CA PRO A 195 -6.45 17.62 -13.89
C PRO A 195 -6.92 16.20 -13.52
N LEU A 196 -7.74 16.03 -12.48
CA LEU A 196 -8.36 14.73 -12.14
C LEU A 196 -9.24 14.22 -13.27
N ARG A 197 -10.05 15.10 -13.88
CA ARG A 197 -10.92 14.73 -14.99
C ARG A 197 -10.15 14.20 -16.19
N LEU A 198 -9.11 14.92 -16.61
CA LEU A 198 -8.26 14.50 -17.73
C LEU A 198 -7.55 13.18 -17.44
N ALA A 199 -6.99 13.03 -16.22
CA ALA A 199 -6.33 11.79 -15.82
C ALA A 199 -7.30 10.60 -15.74
N HIS A 200 -8.54 10.83 -15.29
CA HIS A 200 -9.59 9.82 -15.30
C HIS A 200 -9.97 9.40 -16.74
N GLU A 201 -10.18 10.36 -17.65
CA GLU A 201 -10.51 10.09 -19.06
C GLU A 201 -9.41 9.30 -19.78
N GLN A 202 -8.16 9.44 -19.34
CA GLN A 202 -6.99 8.73 -19.88
C GLN A 202 -6.72 7.37 -19.20
N THR A 203 -7.41 7.06 -18.10
CA THR A 203 -7.19 5.82 -17.34
C THR A 203 -7.74 4.61 -18.11
N ASP A 204 -6.87 3.65 -18.45
CA ASP A 204 -7.28 2.39 -19.10
C ASP A 204 -7.49 1.27 -18.08
N LEU A 205 -8.75 1.08 -17.68
CA LEU A 205 -9.10 0.03 -16.72
C LEU A 205 -8.96 -1.40 -17.26
N ARG A 206 -8.82 -1.60 -18.59
CA ARG A 206 -8.67 -2.95 -19.18
C ARG A 206 -7.36 -3.62 -18.78
N GLN A 207 -6.37 -2.83 -18.33
CA GLN A 207 -5.04 -3.30 -17.94
C GLN A 207 -4.65 -2.83 -16.51
N VAL A 208 -5.64 -2.48 -15.68
CA VAL A 208 -5.36 -1.96 -14.33
C VAL A 208 -4.66 -2.98 -13.43
N SER A 209 -4.95 -4.27 -13.62
CA SER A 209 -4.23 -5.33 -12.92
C SER A 209 -2.92 -5.62 -13.64
N THR A 210 -1.81 -5.27 -13.00
CA THR A 210 -0.47 -5.40 -13.57
C THR A 210 0.53 -5.89 -12.53
N ILE A 211 1.55 -6.60 -13.02
CA ILE A 211 2.66 -7.11 -12.22
C ILE A 211 3.94 -6.44 -12.69
N HIS A 212 4.65 -5.79 -11.77
CA HIS A 212 5.93 -5.16 -12.06
C HIS A 212 7.02 -6.23 -12.29
N PRO A 213 7.93 -6.05 -13.27
CA PRO A 213 8.97 -7.04 -13.56
C PRO A 213 9.82 -7.43 -12.33
N THR A 214 10.14 -6.47 -11.46
CA THR A 214 10.85 -6.73 -10.19
C THR A 214 10.07 -7.70 -9.30
N ALA A 215 8.76 -7.52 -9.16
CA ALA A 215 7.91 -8.40 -8.36
C ALA A 215 7.91 -9.82 -8.95
N TYR A 216 7.66 -9.93 -10.26
CA TYR A 216 7.65 -11.20 -10.96
C TYR A 216 8.98 -11.94 -10.82
N LEU A 217 10.11 -11.27 -11.09
CA LEU A 217 11.44 -11.88 -11.01
C LEU A 217 11.81 -12.28 -9.58
N ALA A 218 11.42 -11.48 -8.57
CA ALA A 218 11.61 -11.83 -7.17
C ALA A 218 10.86 -13.11 -6.80
N ARG A 219 9.59 -13.23 -7.22
CA ARG A 219 8.78 -14.44 -7.00
C ARG A 219 9.32 -15.66 -7.73
N VAL A 220 9.70 -15.52 -9.00
CA VAL A 220 10.32 -16.61 -9.78
C VAL A 220 11.61 -17.08 -9.10
N SER A 221 12.44 -16.15 -8.62
CA SER A 221 13.70 -16.48 -7.94
C SER A 221 13.43 -17.21 -6.61
N PHE A 222 12.46 -16.75 -5.84
CA PHE A 222 12.03 -17.41 -4.60
C PHE A 222 11.58 -18.85 -4.86
N PHE A 223 10.69 -19.07 -5.83
CA PHE A 223 10.18 -20.42 -6.12
C PHE A 223 11.26 -21.34 -6.70
N LYS A 224 12.18 -20.83 -7.53
CA LYS A 224 13.33 -21.62 -8.02
C LYS A 224 14.22 -22.09 -6.87
N LYS A 225 14.49 -21.21 -5.89
CA LYS A 225 15.27 -21.56 -4.71
C LYS A 225 14.56 -22.62 -3.86
N ALA A 226 13.29 -22.38 -3.52
CA ALA A 226 12.49 -23.31 -2.72
C ALA A 226 12.37 -24.69 -3.40
N TYR A 227 12.17 -24.72 -4.72
CA TYR A 227 12.13 -25.96 -5.48
C TYR A 227 13.45 -26.73 -5.42
N SER A 228 14.58 -26.02 -5.56
CA SER A 228 15.91 -26.64 -5.47
C SER A 228 16.19 -27.24 -4.09
N GLU A 229 15.81 -26.53 -3.03
CA GLU A 229 15.97 -26.99 -1.64
C GLU A 229 15.11 -28.23 -1.36
N LEU A 230 13.83 -28.19 -1.72
CA LEU A 230 12.92 -29.31 -1.57
C LEU A 230 13.36 -30.52 -2.40
N HIS A 231 13.90 -30.29 -3.60
CA HIS A 231 14.42 -31.37 -4.43
C HIS A 231 15.64 -32.04 -3.78
N ALA A 232 16.57 -31.26 -3.22
CA ALA A 232 17.73 -31.79 -2.52
C ALA A 232 17.33 -32.61 -1.27
N GLU A 233 16.41 -32.09 -0.46
CA GLU A 233 15.88 -32.79 0.73
C GLU A 233 15.20 -34.11 0.34
N LYS A 234 14.39 -34.10 -0.74
CA LYS A 234 13.73 -35.30 -1.25
C LYS A 234 14.73 -36.37 -1.68
N GLU A 235 15.80 -36.00 -2.38
CA GLU A 235 16.83 -36.95 -2.80
C GLU A 235 17.64 -37.49 -1.61
N GLU A 236 17.89 -36.67 -0.59
CA GLU A 236 18.50 -37.13 0.66
C GLU A 236 17.61 -38.14 1.39
N LEU A 237 16.31 -37.86 1.52
CA LEU A 237 15.35 -38.77 2.14
C LEU A 237 15.23 -40.08 1.37
N ARG A 238 15.25 -40.05 0.03
CA ARG A 238 15.27 -41.25 -0.83
C ARG A 238 16.51 -42.09 -0.60
N ALA A 239 17.69 -41.46 -0.53
CA ALA A 239 18.95 -42.16 -0.26
C ALA A 239 18.94 -42.81 1.13
N ARG A 240 18.41 -42.10 2.15
CA ARG A 240 18.25 -42.64 3.50
C ARG A 240 17.29 -43.83 3.55
N LEU A 241 16.14 -43.75 2.85
CA LEU A 241 15.17 -44.85 2.79
C LEU A 241 15.78 -46.09 2.12
N ALA A 242 16.41 -45.93 0.97
CA ALA A 242 17.07 -47.04 0.26
C ALA A 242 18.16 -47.72 1.12
N ALA A 243 18.91 -46.93 1.91
CA ALA A 243 19.92 -47.46 2.82
C ALA A 243 19.32 -48.23 4.03
N LEU A 244 18.09 -47.93 4.44
CA LEU A 244 17.38 -48.67 5.48
C LEU A 244 16.81 -49.98 4.92
N GLU A 245 16.22 -49.94 3.73
CA GLU A 245 15.69 -51.13 3.04
C GLU A 245 16.78 -52.15 2.70
N ALA A 246 18.00 -51.70 2.39
CA ALA A 246 19.13 -52.60 2.15
C ALA A 246 19.65 -53.32 3.42
N LYS A 247 19.21 -52.91 4.62
CA LYS A 247 19.63 -53.48 5.91
C LYS A 247 18.58 -54.39 6.55
N SER A 248 17.36 -54.46 5.98
CA SER A 248 16.27 -55.34 6.39
C SER A 248 16.23 -56.61 5.55
#